data_AF-A0A820VME0-F1
#
_entry.id   AF-A0A820VME0-F1
#
_cell.length_a   1.000
_cell.length_b   1.000
_cell.length_c   1.000
_cell.angle_alpha   90.00
_cell.angle_beta   90.00
_cell.angle_gamma   90.00
#
_symmetry.space_group_name_H-M   'P 1'
#
loop_
_entity.id
_entity.type
_entity.pdbx_description
1 polymer ?
#
loop_
_entity_poly.entity_id
_entity_poly.type
_entity_poly.pdbx_seq_one_letter_code
_entity_poly.pdbx_strand_id
1 'polypeptide(L)'
;TLQHGSRNVLHDLAFTLIEGEKIKQAEKIFRTPWLKARNSRINLHALLFADSNNLDALIEAIKLTRNLPGVNQSQLFTSAIRVALRLNQSDMIDWLIKEIQENRIQLDIRIKKYLDAHLLSKGLDPLNIEAYKSQNKNEKDSISSASDDYDVPVQEQHKISAQN
;
A
#
# COMPACT_ATOMS: atom_id res chain seq x y z
N THR A 1 -0.07 -33.17 14.99
CA THR A 1 0.99 -33.09 13.95
C THR A 1 0.47 -32.75 12.54
N LEU A 2 -0.76 -33.09 12.13
CA LEU A 2 -1.30 -32.67 10.81
C LEU A 2 -1.77 -31.20 10.69
N GLN A 3 -2.36 -30.62 11.74
CA GLN A 3 -2.85 -29.23 11.72
C GLN A 3 -1.75 -28.17 11.47
N HIS A 4 -0.49 -28.51 11.72
CA HIS A 4 0.64 -27.61 11.48
C HIS A 4 1.04 -27.58 10.00
N GLY A 5 0.96 -28.73 9.31
CA GLY A 5 1.23 -28.84 7.87
C GLY A 5 0.18 -28.10 7.05
N SER A 6 -1.12 -28.30 7.33
CA SER A 6 -2.19 -27.66 6.57
C SER A 6 -2.18 -26.13 6.65
N ARG A 7 -1.88 -25.56 7.82
CA ARG A 7 -1.76 -24.11 7.97
C ARG A 7 -0.57 -23.55 7.19
N ASN A 8 0.56 -24.24 7.20
CA ASN A 8 1.73 -23.80 6.42
C ASN A 8 1.40 -23.81 4.92
N VAL A 9 0.73 -24.86 4.44
CA VAL A 9 0.29 -24.96 3.04
C VAL A 9 -0.63 -23.81 2.64
N LEU A 10 -1.55 -23.39 3.52
CA LEU A 10 -2.42 -22.24 3.23
C LEU A 10 -1.64 -20.92 3.11
N HIS A 11 -0.66 -20.70 3.98
CA HIS A 11 0.24 -19.53 3.86
C HIS A 11 1.02 -19.60 2.55
N ASP A 12 1.64 -20.75 2.26
CA ASP A 12 2.43 -20.92 1.03
C ASP A 12 1.59 -20.70 -0.22
N LEU A 13 0.40 -21.30 -0.27
CA LEU A 13 -0.54 -21.09 -1.37
C LEU A 13 -0.92 -19.62 -1.51
N ALA A 14 -1.24 -18.93 -0.40
CA ALA A 14 -1.59 -17.52 -0.45
C ALA A 14 -0.46 -16.65 -0.99
N PHE A 15 0.80 -16.91 -0.58
CA PHE A 15 1.96 -16.19 -1.08
C PHE A 15 2.32 -16.54 -2.52
N THR A 16 2.20 -17.80 -2.95
CA THR A 16 2.34 -18.17 -4.37
C THR A 16 1.25 -17.53 -5.23
N LEU A 17 0.03 -17.36 -4.70
CA LEU A 17 -1.04 -16.63 -5.39
C LEU A 17 -0.74 -15.13 -5.47
N ILE A 18 -0.12 -14.53 -4.45
CA ILE A 18 0.37 -13.14 -4.51
C ILE A 18 1.43 -13.00 -5.60
N GLU A 19 2.43 -13.90 -5.59
CA GLU A 19 3.52 -13.91 -6.58
C GLU A 19 3.01 -14.06 -8.01
N GLY A 20 1.98 -14.90 -8.21
CA GLY A 20 1.31 -15.09 -9.50
C GLY A 20 0.17 -14.11 -9.78
N GLU A 21 0.10 -12.96 -9.08
CA GLU A 21 -0.87 -11.87 -9.28
C GLU A 21 -2.36 -12.27 -9.12
N LYS A 22 -2.64 -13.41 -8.49
CA LYS A 22 -4.00 -13.89 -8.19
C LYS A 22 -4.51 -13.33 -6.85
N ILE A 23 -4.48 -12.01 -6.72
CA ILE A 23 -4.72 -11.27 -5.46
C ILE A 23 -6.07 -11.61 -4.82
N LYS A 24 -7.15 -11.69 -5.61
CA LYS A 24 -8.49 -12.07 -5.12
C LYS A 24 -8.55 -13.48 -4.52
N GLN A 25 -7.71 -14.40 -4.99
CA GLN A 25 -7.66 -15.76 -4.46
C GLN A 25 -6.83 -15.81 -3.17
N ALA A 26 -5.69 -15.11 -3.14
CA ALA A 26 -4.90 -14.97 -1.92
C ALA A 26 -5.70 -14.31 -0.79
N GLU A 27 -6.47 -13.27 -1.12
CA GLU A 27 -7.34 -12.58 -0.17
C GLU A 27 -8.38 -13.52 0.47
N LYS A 28 -9.02 -14.39 -0.32
CA LYS A 28 -9.98 -15.37 0.21
C LYS A 28 -9.33 -16.29 1.25
N ILE A 29 -8.07 -16.68 1.04
CA ILE A 29 -7.34 -17.50 2.02
C ILE A 29 -7.10 -16.70 3.30
N PHE A 30 -6.59 -15.46 3.21
CA PHE A 30 -6.31 -14.63 4.40
C PHE A 30 -7.56 -14.22 5.18
N ARG A 31 -8.72 -14.11 4.53
CA ARG A 31 -10.01 -13.84 5.17
C ARG A 31 -10.59 -15.05 5.93
N THR A 32 -9.96 -16.21 5.84
CA THR A 32 -10.41 -17.42 6.56
C THR A 32 -10.41 -17.16 8.06
N PRO A 33 -11.56 -17.21 8.77
CA PRO A 33 -11.66 -16.70 10.15
C PRO A 33 -10.73 -17.38 11.17
N TRP A 34 -10.43 -18.67 10.97
CA TRP A 34 -9.55 -19.44 11.86
C TRP A 34 -8.06 -19.35 11.48
N LEU A 35 -7.73 -18.70 10.36
CA LEU A 35 -6.35 -18.52 9.95
C LEU A 35 -5.71 -17.44 10.81
N LYS A 36 -4.68 -17.83 11.56
CA LYS A 36 -3.84 -16.91 12.32
C LYS A 36 -2.50 -16.72 11.60
N ALA A 37 -1.86 -15.60 11.89
CA ALA A 37 -0.54 -15.33 11.34
C ALA A 37 0.47 -16.42 11.75
N ARG A 38 1.28 -16.81 10.78
CA ARG A 38 2.49 -17.60 10.99
C ARG A 38 3.66 -16.73 10.58
N ASN A 39 4.10 -15.86 11.49
CA ASN A 39 5.12 -14.85 11.19
C ASN A 39 6.40 -15.46 10.59
N SER A 40 6.80 -16.68 10.97
CA SER A 40 7.92 -17.36 10.32
C SER A 40 7.72 -17.62 8.82
N ARG A 41 6.50 -17.97 8.38
CA ARG A 41 6.17 -18.18 6.95
C ARG A 41 6.02 -16.85 6.22
N ILE A 42 5.36 -15.89 6.84
CA ILE A 42 5.21 -14.54 6.29
C ILE A 42 6.59 -13.92 6.05
N ASN A 43 7.49 -14.02 7.04
CA ASN A 43 8.85 -13.51 6.95
C ASN A 43 9.68 -14.25 5.88
N LEU A 44 9.51 -15.57 5.75
CA LEU A 44 10.16 -16.33 4.68
C LEU A 44 9.78 -15.80 3.30
N HIS A 45 8.48 -15.64 3.02
CA HIS A 45 8.01 -15.13 1.73
C HIS A 45 8.39 -13.66 1.51
N ALA A 46 8.41 -12.83 2.57
CA ALA A 46 8.92 -11.46 2.49
C ALA A 46 10.38 -11.42 2.02
N LEU A 47 11.23 -12.34 2.52
CA LEU A 47 12.62 -12.46 2.07
C LEU A 47 12.70 -12.93 0.62
N LEU A 48 11.91 -13.94 0.22
CA LEU A 48 11.89 -14.45 -1.16
C LEU A 48 11.48 -13.37 -2.18
N PHE A 49 10.43 -12.59 -1.89
CA PHE A 49 10.04 -11.47 -2.73
C PHE A 49 11.11 -10.37 -2.75
N ALA A 50 11.77 -10.13 -1.62
CA ALA A 50 12.84 -9.15 -1.60
C ALA A 50 14.08 -9.60 -2.39
N ASP A 51 14.43 -10.88 -2.36
CA ASP A 51 15.58 -11.40 -3.10
C ASP A 51 15.32 -11.40 -4.62
N SER A 52 14.06 -11.53 -5.03
CA SER A 52 13.61 -11.38 -6.43
C SER A 52 13.29 -9.94 -6.85
N ASN A 53 13.48 -8.94 -5.98
CA ASN A 53 13.07 -7.53 -6.18
C ASN A 53 11.58 -7.36 -6.54
N ASN A 54 10.72 -8.29 -6.13
CA ASN A 54 9.29 -8.21 -6.39
C ASN A 54 8.61 -7.27 -5.38
N LEU A 55 8.68 -5.96 -5.64
CA LEU A 55 8.08 -4.94 -4.79
C LEU A 55 6.56 -5.08 -4.73
N ASP A 56 5.91 -5.33 -5.86
CA ASP A 56 4.44 -5.42 -5.93
C ASP A 56 3.90 -6.55 -5.06
N ALA A 57 4.53 -7.72 -5.08
CA ALA A 57 4.18 -8.84 -4.21
C ALA A 57 4.34 -8.49 -2.71
N LEU A 58 5.38 -7.71 -2.35
CA LEU A 58 5.56 -7.24 -0.97
C LEU A 58 4.44 -6.28 -0.55
N ILE A 59 4.03 -5.38 -1.44
CA ILE A 59 2.96 -4.41 -1.19
C ILE A 59 1.62 -5.13 -1.02
N GLU A 60 1.30 -6.08 -1.90
CA GLU A 60 0.09 -6.88 -1.79
C GLU A 60 0.10 -7.77 -0.54
N ALA A 61 1.25 -8.34 -0.17
CA ALA A 61 1.40 -9.05 1.09
C ALA A 61 1.13 -8.14 2.31
N ILE A 62 1.63 -6.90 2.32
CA ILE A 62 1.35 -5.92 3.39
C ILE A 62 -0.15 -5.65 3.49
N LYS A 63 -0.83 -5.42 2.37
CA LYS A 63 -2.27 -5.14 2.34
C LYS A 63 -3.09 -6.32 2.85
N LEU A 64 -2.85 -7.51 2.28
CA LEU A 64 -3.67 -8.69 2.55
C LEU A 64 -3.46 -9.28 3.95
N THR A 65 -2.28 -9.12 4.53
CA THR A 65 -1.99 -9.66 5.87
C THR A 65 -2.35 -8.71 7.01
N ARG A 66 -2.69 -7.44 6.74
CA ARG A 66 -2.92 -6.41 7.78
C ARG A 66 -3.93 -6.82 8.85
N ASN A 67 -5.01 -7.47 8.43
CA ASN A 67 -6.09 -7.86 9.32
C ASN A 67 -5.93 -9.28 9.87
N LEU A 68 -4.80 -9.94 9.60
CA LEU A 68 -4.59 -11.31 10.04
C LEU A 68 -4.21 -11.33 11.54
N PRO A 69 -4.96 -12.06 12.39
CA PRO A 69 -4.71 -12.05 13.83
C PRO A 69 -3.29 -12.52 14.19
N GLY A 70 -2.57 -11.69 14.94
CA GLY A 70 -1.20 -11.97 15.41
C GLY A 70 -0.09 -11.70 14.39
N VAL A 71 -0.40 -11.03 13.27
CA VAL A 71 0.61 -10.64 12.27
C VAL A 71 1.59 -9.63 12.86
N ASN A 72 2.87 -9.81 12.54
CA ASN A 72 3.91 -8.81 12.70
C ASN A 72 4.32 -8.34 11.30
N GLN A 73 3.96 -7.11 10.94
CA GLN A 73 4.26 -6.55 9.62
C GLN A 73 5.68 -5.97 9.49
N SER A 74 6.45 -5.91 10.58
CA SER A 74 7.79 -5.31 10.61
C SER A 74 8.70 -5.82 9.49
N GLN A 75 8.75 -7.15 9.32
CA GLN A 75 9.60 -7.77 8.30
C GLN A 75 9.13 -7.48 6.88
N LEU A 76 7.81 -7.45 6.64
CA LEU A 76 7.24 -7.12 5.33
C LEU A 76 7.60 -5.69 4.93
N PHE A 77 7.39 -4.72 5.82
CA PHE A 77 7.76 -3.33 5.58
C PHE A 77 9.27 -3.14 5.41
N THR A 78 10.08 -3.78 6.26
CA THR A 78 11.55 -3.79 6.16
C THR A 78 12.01 -4.29 4.79
N SER A 79 11.40 -5.37 4.32
CA SER A 79 11.71 -5.98 3.01
C SER A 79 11.26 -5.08 1.86
N ALA A 80 10.06 -4.50 1.94
CA ALA A 80 9.51 -3.57 0.95
C ALA A 80 10.36 -2.30 0.82
N ILE A 81 10.76 -1.66 1.93
CA ILE A 81 11.63 -0.48 1.91
C ILE A 81 12.97 -0.81 1.24
N ARG A 82 13.58 -1.95 1.61
CA ARG A 82 14.86 -2.38 1.02
C ARG A 82 14.77 -2.52 -0.49
N VAL A 83 13.68 -3.12 -0.99
CA VAL A 83 13.46 -3.29 -2.43
C VAL A 83 13.18 -1.93 -3.09
N ALA A 84 12.26 -1.13 -2.54
CA ALA A 84 11.89 0.16 -3.10
C ALA A 84 13.09 1.11 -3.23
N LEU A 85 13.97 1.13 -2.22
CA LEU A 85 15.24 1.87 -2.27
C LEU A 85 16.17 1.37 -3.37
N ARG A 86 16.36 0.04 -3.50
CA ARG A 86 17.21 -0.53 -4.56
C ARG A 86 16.67 -0.24 -5.96
N LEU A 87 15.35 -0.20 -6.11
CA LEU A 87 14.68 0.09 -7.38
C LEU A 87 14.45 1.59 -7.62
N ASN A 88 14.88 2.45 -6.69
CA ASN A 88 14.71 3.90 -6.74
C ASN A 88 13.24 4.35 -6.90
N GLN A 89 12.31 3.59 -6.31
CA GLN A 89 10.86 3.84 -6.38
C GLN A 89 10.43 4.87 -5.31
N SER A 90 10.73 6.15 -5.55
CA SER A 90 10.52 7.23 -4.57
C SER A 90 9.07 7.30 -4.04
N ASP A 91 8.08 7.26 -4.94
CA ASP A 91 6.66 7.37 -4.55
C ASP A 91 6.24 6.22 -3.63
N MET A 92 6.76 5.02 -3.88
CA MET A 92 6.50 3.84 -3.05
C MET A 92 7.18 3.94 -1.69
N ILE A 93 8.38 4.53 -1.62
CA ILE A 93 9.06 4.80 -0.35
C ILE A 93 8.22 5.77 0.49
N ASP A 94 7.71 6.84 -0.12
CA ASP A 94 6.89 7.84 0.56
C ASP A 94 5.56 7.23 1.06
N TRP A 95 4.92 6.37 0.25
CA TRP A 95 3.74 5.59 0.69
C TRP A 95 4.07 4.65 1.86
N LEU A 96 5.16 3.89 1.78
CA LEU A 96 5.57 2.96 2.84
C LEU A 96 5.83 3.70 4.17
N ILE A 97 6.50 4.85 4.11
CA ILE A 97 6.77 5.70 5.28
C ILE A 97 5.45 6.12 5.95
N LYS A 98 4.50 6.61 5.15
CA LYS A 98 3.19 7.01 5.65
C LYS A 98 2.48 5.84 6.35
N GLU A 99 2.45 4.67 5.73
CA GLU A 99 1.83 3.48 6.31
C GLU A 99 2.51 3.04 7.62
N ILE A 100 3.84 3.10 7.69
CA ILE A 100 4.59 2.77 8.92
C ILE A 100 4.23 3.72 10.05
N GLN A 101 4.14 5.01 9.76
CA GLN A 101 3.81 6.04 10.73
C GLN A 101 2.37 5.90 11.22
N GLU A 102 1.40 5.81 10.32
CA GLU A 102 -0.03 5.72 10.64
C GLU A 102 -0.34 4.47 11.47
N ASN A 103 0.29 3.34 11.13
CA ASN A 103 0.05 2.07 11.81
C ASN A 103 1.05 1.78 12.95
N ARG A 104 1.93 2.73 13.29
CA ARG A 104 2.97 2.62 14.34
C ARG A 104 3.80 1.34 14.24
N ILE A 105 4.18 0.96 13.02
CA ILE A 105 4.95 -0.26 12.76
C ILE A 105 6.39 -0.07 13.23
N GLN A 106 6.87 -0.98 14.08
CA GLN A 106 8.27 -0.98 14.52
C GLN A 106 9.15 -1.60 13.44
N LEU A 107 10.15 -0.86 12.95
CA LEU A 107 11.12 -1.35 11.96
C LEU A 107 12.40 -1.87 12.61
N ASP A 108 13.16 -2.69 11.87
CA ASP A 108 14.55 -3.01 12.22
C ASP A 108 15.36 -1.71 12.33
N ILE A 109 16.18 -1.59 13.38
CA ILE A 109 16.97 -0.40 13.71
C ILE A 109 17.83 0.07 12.54
N ARG A 110 18.40 -0.86 11.75
CA ARG A 110 19.25 -0.52 10.60
C ARG A 110 18.43 0.15 9.52
N ILE A 111 17.27 -0.43 9.17
CA ILE A 111 16.38 0.16 8.17
C ILE A 111 15.82 1.50 8.66
N LYS A 112 15.47 1.62 9.94
CA LYS A 112 15.05 2.89 10.51
C LYS A 112 16.12 3.97 10.33
N LYS A 113 17.39 3.68 10.66
CA LYS A 113 18.49 4.65 10.49
C LYS A 113 18.65 5.10 9.04
N TYR A 114 18.56 4.18 8.09
CA TYR A 114 18.61 4.52 6.66
C TYR A 114 17.42 5.38 6.23
N LEU A 115 16.23 5.05 6.73
CA LEU A 115 15.02 5.82 6.45
C LEU A 115 15.08 7.23 7.01
N ASP A 116 15.57 7.38 8.26
CA ASP A 116 15.78 8.67 8.89
C ASP A 116 16.75 9.53 8.05
N ALA A 117 17.84 8.95 7.53
CA ALA A 117 18.78 9.66 6.65
C ALA A 117 18.15 10.06 5.30
N HIS A 118 17.34 9.17 4.70
CA HIS A 118 16.62 9.46 3.46
C HIS A 118 15.63 10.62 3.63
N LEU A 119 14.88 10.63 4.73
CA LEU A 119 13.96 11.72 5.07
C LEU A 119 14.69 13.05 5.25
N LEU A 120 15.78 13.06 6.02
CA LEU A 120 16.58 14.28 6.23
C LEU A 120 17.14 14.82 4.92
N SER A 121 17.55 13.96 3.98
CA SER A 121 18.02 14.38 2.65
C SER A 121 16.94 15.07 1.81
N LYS A 122 15.67 14.75 2.06
CA LYS A 122 14.49 15.41 1.45
C LYS A 122 14.02 16.64 2.24
N GLY A 123 14.72 17.04 3.31
CA GLY A 123 14.30 18.12 4.20
C GLY A 123 13.10 17.76 5.09
N LEU A 124 12.81 16.46 5.27
CA LEU A 124 11.70 15.97 6.07
C LEU A 124 12.21 15.54 7.46
N ASP A 125 11.44 15.87 8.50
CA ASP A 125 11.76 15.53 9.88
C ASP A 125 11.33 14.08 10.21
N PRO A 126 12.25 13.17 10.59
CA PRO A 126 11.93 11.80 11.00
C PRO A 126 11.10 11.68 12.30
N LEU A 127 10.99 12.76 13.09
CA LEU A 127 10.30 12.79 14.39
C LEU A 127 8.93 13.49 14.36
N ASN A 128 8.65 14.29 13.33
CA ASN A 128 7.43 15.13 13.29
C ASN A 128 6.30 14.50 12.46
N ILE A 129 5.51 13.67 13.14
CA ILE A 129 4.38 12.91 12.61
C ILE A 129 3.19 13.82 12.18
N GLU A 130 3.13 15.06 12.68
CA GLU A 130 2.05 16.01 12.39
C GLU A 130 2.23 16.74 11.04
N ALA A 131 3.46 16.85 10.52
CA ALA A 131 3.75 17.58 9.28
C ALA A 131 3.15 16.91 8.01
N TYR A 132 2.92 15.60 8.05
CA TYR A 132 2.30 14.85 6.95
C TYR A 132 0.78 15.11 6.80
N LYS A 133 0.12 15.63 7.84
CA LYS A 133 -1.30 16.00 7.79
C LYS A 133 -1.54 17.26 6.94
N SER A 134 -0.55 18.16 6.86
CA SER A 134 -0.71 19.46 6.22
C SER A 134 -0.46 19.44 4.71
N GLN A 135 0.29 18.47 4.18
CA GLN A 135 0.55 18.38 2.74
C GLN A 135 -0.54 17.64 1.95
N ASN A 136 -1.27 16.71 2.58
CA ASN A 136 -2.35 15.96 1.91
C ASN A 136 -3.73 16.63 1.99
N LYS A 137 -3.88 17.75 2.71
CA LYS A 137 -5.13 18.53 2.74
C LYS A 137 -5.23 19.46 1.52
N ASN A 138 -4.09 19.92 1.01
CA ASN A 138 -4.05 20.91 -0.07
C ASN A 138 -4.31 20.33 -1.48
N GLU A 139 -4.24 19.01 -1.68
CA GLU A 139 -4.59 18.37 -2.97
C GLU A 139 -6.07 17.97 -3.07
N LYS A 140 -6.79 17.80 -1.95
CA LYS A 140 -8.24 17.53 -1.98
C LYS A 140 -9.10 18.80 -2.03
N ASP A 141 -8.56 19.92 -1.58
CA ASP A 141 -9.27 21.21 -1.58
C ASP A 141 -9.05 22.03 -2.86
N SER A 142 -8.14 21.60 -3.75
CA SER A 142 -7.81 22.30 -5.01
C SER A 142 -8.50 21.73 -6.27
N ILE A 143 -9.30 20.65 -6.14
CA ILE A 143 -10.08 20.08 -7.26
C ILE A 143 -11.59 20.39 -7.13
N SER A 144 -12.07 20.95 -6.01
CA SER A 144 -13.49 21.29 -5.80
C SER A 144 -13.84 22.78 -5.92
N SER A 145 -12.90 23.65 -6.31
CA SER A 145 -13.14 25.09 -6.45
C SER A 145 -12.68 25.63 -7.81
N ALA A 146 -13.31 25.13 -8.88
CA ALA A 146 -13.33 25.81 -10.17
C ALA A 146 -14.76 25.82 -10.74
N SER A 147 -15.51 26.83 -10.28
CA SER A 147 -16.62 27.57 -10.93
C SER A 147 -17.83 26.81 -11.49
N ASP A 148 -18.94 26.87 -10.74
CA ASP A 148 -20.26 27.20 -11.29
C ASP A 148 -20.26 28.71 -11.65
N ASP A 149 -20.51 29.05 -12.91
CA ASP A 149 -21.28 30.24 -13.34
C ASP A 149 -21.11 30.46 -14.85
N TYR A 150 -22.14 30.10 -15.63
CA TYR A 150 -22.56 30.91 -16.77
C TYR A 150 -24.08 30.87 -16.90
N ASP A 151 -24.64 31.96 -16.40
CA ASP A 151 -25.93 32.56 -16.68
C ASP A 151 -26.20 32.60 -18.20
N VAL A 152 -27.38 32.15 -18.66
CA VAL A 152 -27.82 32.32 -20.06
C VAL A 152 -29.25 32.87 -20.09
N PRO A 153 -29.46 34.12 -20.55
CA PRO A 153 -30.77 34.59 -20.97
C PRO A 153 -30.89 34.79 -22.50
N VAL A 154 -31.85 34.06 -23.07
CA VAL A 154 -32.88 34.39 -24.11
C VAL A 154 -32.48 35.04 -25.47
N GLN A 155 -32.80 34.39 -26.61
CA GLN A 155 -33.86 34.78 -27.59
C GLN A 155 -33.80 34.05 -28.96
N GLU A 156 -34.92 33.37 -29.26
CA GLU A 156 -35.75 33.32 -30.48
C GLU A 156 -35.23 33.21 -31.95
N GLN A 157 -35.84 32.21 -32.62
CA GLN A 157 -36.29 32.08 -34.03
C GLN A 157 -35.27 31.86 -35.18
N HIS A 158 -35.40 30.72 -35.88
CA HIS A 158 -36.08 30.68 -37.19
C HIS A 158 -36.43 29.24 -37.64
N LYS A 159 -37.71 29.04 -38.01
CA LYS A 159 -38.25 27.92 -38.79
C LYS A 159 -37.66 27.92 -40.20
N ILE A 160 -37.31 26.74 -40.75
CA ILE A 160 -37.60 26.38 -42.16
C ILE A 160 -37.93 24.88 -42.27
N SER A 161 -39.21 24.64 -42.59
CA SER A 161 -39.86 23.62 -43.43
C SER A 161 -39.28 22.21 -43.60
N ALA A 162 -40.05 21.21 -43.16
CA ALA A 162 -40.11 19.88 -43.76
C ALA A 162 -41.29 19.81 -44.75
N GLN A 163 -41.03 19.31 -45.96
CA GLN A 163 -42.03 18.82 -46.91
C GLN A 163 -42.21 17.31 -46.71
N ASN A 164 -43.37 16.91 -46.22
CA ASN A 164 -44.27 15.91 -46.81
C ASN A 164 -45.50 15.70 -45.92
#